data_AF-A0A218P8E7-F1
#
_entry.id   AF-A0A218P8E7-F1
#
_cell.length_a   1.000
_cell.length_b   1.000
_cell.length_c   1.000
_cell.angle_alpha   90.00
_cell.angle_beta   90.00
_cell.angle_gamma   90.00
#
_symmetry.space_group_name_H-M   'P 1'
#
loop_
_entity.id
_entity.type
_entity.pdbx_description
1 polymer ?
#
loop_
_entity_poly.entity_id
_entity_poly.type
_entity_poly.pdbx_seq_one_letter_code
_entity_poly.pdbx_strand_id
1 'polypeptide(L)'
;MLDEDNLEECIRKAALEALVDEATRNESDFVGKLFSPGLNYRIRECARPKAEVEFSLGRWLVAGGRADYLGFLEGLLCLIAWIDGRFREAQEIARITGVKLSGRIRGGMLVHGFGTGRWTSFAVKGDSLVATGDDDQREVPLNEVRDKVVDFLLGSLTWQMKELWERYSSARLEREFLHNTAPIRLLFKVIDHGGKLEVRD
;
A
#
# COMPACT_ATOMS: atom_id res chain seq x y z
N MET A 1 -3.87 11.26 15.88
CA MET A 1 -3.23 10.82 17.13
C MET A 1 -2.92 9.34 16.95
N LEU A 2 -1.65 8.99 16.78
CA LEU A 2 -1.20 7.61 16.66
C LEU A 2 -1.04 7.05 18.08
N ASP A 3 -1.57 5.86 18.37
CA ASP A 3 -1.30 5.15 19.64
C ASP A 3 0.21 4.87 19.74
N GLU A 4 0.91 5.64 20.57
CA GLU A 4 2.33 5.42 20.89
C GLU A 4 2.53 4.20 21.79
N ASP A 5 1.53 3.84 22.62
CA ASP A 5 1.63 2.77 23.61
C ASP A 5 1.51 1.32 23.07
N ASN A 6 1.37 1.11 21.75
CA ASN A 6 1.00 -0.21 21.22
C ASN A 6 2.07 -0.91 20.35
N LEU A 7 3.17 -0.24 19.97
CA LEU A 7 4.17 -0.88 19.09
C LEU A 7 5.04 -1.89 19.84
N GLU A 8 5.60 -1.50 20.99
CA GLU A 8 6.42 -2.40 21.81
C GLU A 8 5.59 -3.58 22.34
N GLU A 9 4.35 -3.33 22.77
CA GLU A 9 3.41 -4.37 23.17
C GLU A 9 3.06 -5.29 21.99
N CYS A 10 2.77 -4.75 20.80
CA CYS A 10 2.51 -5.56 19.60
C CYS A 10 3.73 -6.41 19.23
N ILE A 11 4.94 -5.87 19.27
CA ILE A 11 6.18 -6.62 19.01
C ILE A 11 6.36 -7.73 20.04
N ARG A 12 6.15 -7.43 21.32
CA ARG A 12 6.25 -8.41 22.41
C ARG A 12 5.23 -9.54 22.23
N LYS A 13 3.99 -9.20 21.88
CA LYS A 13 2.93 -10.17 21.59
C LYS A 13 3.26 -11.00 20.34
N ALA A 14 3.70 -10.36 19.27
CA ALA A 14 4.13 -11.01 18.03
C ALA A 14 5.30 -11.99 18.27
N ALA A 15 6.25 -11.62 19.12
CA ALA A 15 7.36 -12.47 19.53
C ALA A 15 6.88 -13.67 20.36
N LEU A 16 5.98 -13.45 21.33
CA LEU A 16 5.41 -14.52 22.15
C LEU A 16 4.60 -15.50 21.29
N GLU A 17 3.77 -15.01 20.39
CA GLU A 17 2.98 -15.85 19.48
C GLU A 17 3.88 -16.65 18.54
N ALA A 18 4.94 -16.04 17.98
CA ALA A 18 5.90 -16.77 17.15
C ALA A 18 6.65 -17.87 17.94
N LEU A 19 6.97 -17.62 19.21
CA LEU A 19 7.57 -18.62 20.10
C LEU A 19 6.59 -19.74 20.43
N VAL A 20 5.32 -19.43 20.67
CA VAL A 20 4.27 -20.42 20.91
C VAL A 20 4.06 -21.27 19.66
N ASP A 21 3.96 -20.68 18.48
CA ASP A 21 3.82 -21.40 17.20
C ASP A 21 4.98 -22.38 16.98
N GLU A 22 6.21 -21.95 17.28
CA GLU A 22 7.39 -22.80 17.14
C GLU A 22 7.44 -23.90 18.23
N ALA A 23 7.06 -23.58 19.47
CA ALA A 23 7.06 -24.53 20.58
C ALA A 23 5.92 -25.57 20.50
N THR A 24 4.78 -25.20 19.90
CA THR A 24 3.61 -26.06 19.67
C THR A 24 3.64 -26.74 18.30
N ARG A 25 4.74 -26.56 17.57
CA ARG A 25 4.94 -27.05 16.20
C ARG A 25 4.86 -28.57 16.16
N ASN A 26 3.79 -29.10 15.57
CA ASN A 26 3.71 -30.51 15.21
C ASN A 26 4.43 -30.74 13.88
N GLU A 27 5.51 -31.54 13.89
CA GLU A 27 6.28 -31.80 12.67
C GLU A 27 5.48 -32.50 11.56
N SER A 28 4.39 -33.19 11.91
CA SER A 28 3.52 -33.89 10.98
C SER A 28 2.42 -33.00 10.35
N ASP A 29 2.22 -31.77 10.83
CA ASP A 29 1.24 -30.83 10.27
C ASP A 29 1.87 -29.91 9.21
N PHE A 30 1.80 -30.36 7.96
CA PHE A 30 2.29 -29.62 6.80
C PHE A 30 1.56 -28.29 6.58
N VAL A 31 0.26 -28.23 6.88
CA VAL A 31 -0.57 -27.03 6.67
C VAL A 31 -0.20 -25.98 7.73
N GLY A 32 -0.12 -26.36 9.00
CA GLY A 32 0.35 -25.48 10.07
C GLY A 32 1.75 -24.90 9.81
N LYS A 33 2.67 -25.71 9.24
CA LYS A 33 4.01 -25.25 8.83
C LYS A 33 4.00 -24.22 7.70
N LEU A 34 3.05 -24.31 6.76
CA LEU A 34 3.01 -23.44 5.59
C LEU A 34 2.35 -22.08 5.86
N PHE A 35 1.39 -22.05 6.80
CA PHE A 35 0.54 -20.88 7.03
C PHE A 35 0.82 -20.13 8.33
N SER A 36 1.76 -20.58 9.17
CA SER A 36 2.17 -19.83 10.36
C SER A 36 3.03 -18.62 9.98
N PRO A 37 2.58 -17.38 10.24
CA PRO A 37 3.35 -16.20 9.90
C PRO A 37 4.59 -16.13 10.81
N GLY A 38 5.77 -16.18 10.20
CA GLY A 38 7.04 -16.05 10.93
C GLY A 38 7.19 -14.70 11.64
N LEU A 39 8.06 -14.65 12.64
CA LEU A 39 8.31 -13.48 13.49
C LEU A 39 8.46 -12.17 12.70
N ASN A 40 9.29 -12.18 11.65
CA ASN A 40 9.55 -10.99 10.82
C ASN A 40 8.29 -10.48 10.10
N TYR A 41 7.37 -11.37 9.72
CA TYR A 41 6.08 -10.95 9.15
C TYR A 41 5.23 -10.23 10.20
N ARG A 42 5.17 -10.76 11.42
CA ARG A 42 4.36 -10.20 12.50
C ARG A 42 4.90 -8.85 12.96
N ILE A 43 6.22 -8.73 13.17
CA ILE A 43 6.88 -7.45 13.51
C ILE A 43 6.62 -6.41 12.41
N ARG A 44 6.74 -6.82 11.14
CA ARG A 44 6.46 -5.96 10.01
C ARG A 44 5.03 -5.41 10.04
N GLU A 45 4.03 -6.26 10.31
CA GLU A 45 2.63 -5.84 10.40
C GLU A 45 2.37 -4.94 11.62
N CYS A 46 2.99 -5.20 12.78
CA CYS A 46 2.92 -4.34 13.96
C CYS A 46 3.43 -2.92 13.68
N ALA A 47 4.50 -2.81 12.88
CA ALA A 47 5.11 -1.52 12.59
C ALA A 47 4.32 -0.69 11.57
N ARG A 48 3.31 -1.25 10.89
CA ARG A 48 2.54 -0.51 9.86
C ARG A 48 1.68 0.58 10.48
N PRO A 49 1.86 1.86 10.08
CA PRO A 49 1.10 2.96 10.65
C PRO A 49 -0.39 2.85 10.30
N LYS A 50 -1.25 3.00 11.30
CA LYS A 50 -2.71 3.07 11.11
C LYS A 50 -3.17 4.52 11.20
N ALA A 51 -3.94 4.97 10.23
CA ALA A 51 -4.47 6.33 10.20
C ALA A 51 -5.92 6.33 9.73
N GLU A 52 -6.69 7.32 10.17
CA GLU A 52 -7.96 7.65 9.53
C GLU A 52 -7.65 8.26 8.17
N VAL A 53 -8.19 7.66 7.11
CA VAL A 53 -8.00 8.12 5.74
C VAL A 53 -9.36 8.38 5.09
N GLU A 54 -9.40 9.33 4.18
CA GLU A 54 -10.55 9.58 3.31
C GLU A 54 -10.04 9.94 1.92
N PHE A 55 -10.51 9.21 0.91
CA PHE A 55 -10.28 9.52 -0.50
C PHE A 55 -11.60 9.44 -1.25
N SER A 56 -11.95 10.57 -1.85
CA SER A 56 -13.21 10.74 -2.56
C SER A 56 -12.95 11.29 -3.96
N LEU A 57 -13.70 10.77 -4.93
CA LEU A 57 -13.74 11.28 -6.30
C LEU A 57 -15.09 11.94 -6.51
N GLY A 58 -15.11 13.27 -6.60
CA GLY A 58 -16.33 14.07 -6.48
C GLY A 58 -17.06 13.82 -5.15
N ARG A 59 -18.31 13.36 -5.22
CA ARG A 59 -19.15 13.04 -4.04
C ARG A 59 -19.06 11.57 -3.61
N TRP A 60 -18.26 10.77 -4.28
CA TRP A 60 -18.19 9.33 -4.05
C TRP A 60 -16.96 8.96 -3.23
N LEU A 61 -17.19 8.30 -2.10
CA LEU A 61 -16.14 7.83 -1.20
C LEU A 61 -15.54 6.54 -1.74
N VAL A 62 -14.29 6.62 -2.20
CA VAL A 62 -13.53 5.46 -2.73
C VAL A 62 -12.94 4.65 -1.58
N ALA A 63 -12.37 5.33 -0.60
CA ALA A 63 -11.75 4.72 0.57
C ALA A 63 -11.96 5.63 1.78
N GLY A 64 -12.38 5.06 2.91
CA GLY A 64 -12.66 5.80 4.13
C GLY A 64 -12.48 4.95 5.39
N GLY A 65 -12.08 5.58 6.49
CA GLY A 65 -11.95 4.98 7.83
C GLY A 65 -10.51 4.62 8.22
N ARG A 66 -10.35 3.84 9.29
CA ARG A 66 -9.04 3.41 9.80
C ARG A 66 -8.37 2.41 8.84
N ALA A 67 -7.31 2.84 8.17
CA ALA A 67 -6.58 2.02 7.20
C ALA A 67 -5.12 1.79 7.62
N ASP A 68 -4.49 0.81 6.99
CA ASP A 68 -3.04 0.80 6.85
C ASP A 68 -2.61 1.97 5.95
N TYR A 69 -1.95 2.97 6.53
CA TYR A 69 -1.62 4.20 5.83
C TYR A 69 -0.67 3.95 4.65
N LEU A 70 0.29 3.03 4.79
CA LEU A 70 1.19 2.69 3.69
C LEU A 70 0.46 1.98 2.54
N GLY A 71 -0.46 1.07 2.85
CA GLY A 71 -1.32 0.43 1.85
C GLY A 71 -2.30 1.39 1.18
N PHE A 72 -2.76 2.41 1.91
CA PHE A 72 -3.57 3.48 1.33
C PHE A 72 -2.75 4.32 0.33
N LEU A 73 -1.54 4.76 0.73
CA LEU A 73 -0.62 5.49 -0.15
C LEU A 73 -0.22 4.69 -1.39
N GLU A 74 0.09 3.41 -1.20
CA GLU A 74 0.36 2.48 -2.29
C GLU A 74 -0.81 2.45 -3.29
N GLY A 75 -2.05 2.44 -2.80
CA GLY A 75 -3.24 2.45 -3.64
C GLY A 75 -3.39 3.68 -4.50
N LEU A 76 -3.15 4.86 -3.93
CA LEU A 76 -3.17 6.12 -4.68
C LEU A 76 -2.10 6.13 -5.78
N LEU A 77 -0.89 5.66 -5.46
CA LEU A 77 0.20 5.58 -6.43
C LEU A 77 -0.04 4.49 -7.49
N CYS A 78 -0.64 3.36 -7.14
CA CYS A 78 -1.08 2.35 -8.11
C CYS A 78 -2.11 2.94 -9.07
N LEU A 79 -3.03 3.76 -8.56
CA LEU A 79 -4.05 4.42 -9.38
C LEU A 79 -3.41 5.41 -10.37
N ILE A 80 -2.46 6.23 -9.94
CA ILE A 80 -1.70 7.11 -10.84
C ILE A 80 -0.93 6.32 -11.89
N ALA A 81 -0.17 5.31 -11.46
CA ALA A 81 0.57 4.45 -12.39
C ALA A 81 -0.37 3.75 -13.39
N TRP A 82 -1.61 3.44 -13.00
CA TRP A 82 -2.62 2.88 -13.88
C TRP A 82 -3.15 3.88 -14.90
N ILE A 83 -3.51 5.08 -14.44
CA ILE A 83 -3.97 6.20 -15.29
C ILE A 83 -2.90 6.56 -16.34
N ASP A 84 -1.63 6.53 -15.96
CA ASP A 84 -0.51 6.85 -16.86
C ASP A 84 -0.05 5.66 -17.72
N GLY A 85 -0.73 4.51 -17.63
CA GLY A 85 -0.41 3.31 -18.43
C GLY A 85 0.87 2.57 -18.01
N ARG A 86 1.43 2.89 -16.83
CA ARG A 86 2.71 2.39 -16.31
C ARG A 86 2.59 1.27 -15.30
N PHE A 87 1.38 0.95 -14.85
CA PHE A 87 1.18 -0.03 -13.78
C PHE A 87 1.70 -1.43 -14.14
N ARG A 88 1.65 -1.83 -15.43
CA ARG A 88 2.21 -3.11 -15.88
C ARG A 88 3.74 -3.16 -15.71
N GLU A 89 4.42 -2.07 -16.05
CA GLU A 89 5.86 -1.93 -15.82
C GLU A 89 6.18 -1.98 -14.32
N ALA A 90 5.40 -1.30 -13.48
CA ALA A 90 5.54 -1.39 -12.03
C ALA A 90 5.41 -2.82 -11.51
N GLN A 91 4.43 -3.59 -12.02
CA GLN A 91 4.26 -5.00 -11.66
C GLN A 91 5.45 -5.87 -12.10
N GLU A 92 6.02 -5.60 -13.28
CA GLU A 92 7.19 -6.31 -13.77
C GLU A 92 8.43 -6.04 -12.90
N ILE A 93 8.71 -4.77 -12.58
CA ILE A 93 9.82 -4.39 -11.69
C ILE A 93 9.60 -4.99 -10.30
N ALA A 94 8.37 -4.95 -9.79
CA ALA A 94 8.03 -5.53 -8.49
C ALA A 94 8.32 -7.04 -8.46
N ARG A 95 7.95 -7.76 -9.53
CA ARG A 95 8.26 -9.19 -9.70
C ARG A 95 9.77 -9.46 -9.70
N ILE A 96 10.56 -8.67 -10.44
CA ILE A 96 12.01 -8.83 -10.54
C ILE A 96 12.70 -8.56 -9.19
N THR A 97 12.24 -7.53 -8.47
CA THR A 97 12.84 -7.08 -7.20
C THR A 97 12.30 -7.82 -5.97
N GLY A 98 11.30 -8.70 -6.15
CA GLY A 98 10.62 -9.38 -5.04
C GLY A 98 9.70 -8.48 -4.21
N VAL A 99 9.47 -7.23 -4.64
CA VAL A 99 8.50 -6.32 -4.02
C VAL A 99 7.09 -6.80 -4.35
N LYS A 100 6.20 -6.81 -3.34
CA LYS A 100 4.79 -7.16 -3.54
C LYS A 100 3.97 -5.89 -3.63
N LEU A 101 3.33 -5.66 -4.77
CA LEU A 101 2.30 -4.65 -4.91
C LEU A 101 0.93 -5.23 -4.52
N SER A 102 0.12 -4.47 -3.81
CA SER A 102 -1.24 -4.84 -3.41
C SER A 102 -2.26 -4.64 -4.54
N GLY A 103 -1.97 -3.75 -5.50
CA GLY A 103 -2.74 -3.59 -6.74
C GLY A 103 -2.64 -4.78 -7.69
N ARG A 104 -3.77 -5.17 -8.29
CA ARG A 104 -3.85 -6.32 -9.20
C ARG A 104 -4.56 -5.94 -10.49
N ILE A 105 -4.17 -6.54 -11.60
CA ILE A 105 -4.92 -6.41 -12.86
C ILE A 105 -5.86 -7.62 -12.96
N ARG A 106 -7.16 -7.36 -13.13
CA ARG A 106 -8.18 -8.40 -13.39
C ARG A 106 -9.15 -7.90 -14.44
N GLY A 107 -9.38 -8.70 -15.49
CA GLY A 107 -10.31 -8.34 -16.56
C GLY A 107 -9.97 -7.01 -17.26
N GLY A 108 -8.69 -6.63 -17.31
CA GLY A 108 -8.26 -5.35 -17.89
C GLY A 108 -8.47 -4.13 -16.97
N MET A 109 -8.81 -4.34 -15.69
CA MET A 109 -9.00 -3.28 -14.70
C MET A 109 -7.95 -3.38 -13.58
N LEU A 110 -7.55 -2.24 -13.02
CA LEU A 110 -6.84 -2.19 -11.75
C LEU A 110 -7.83 -2.49 -10.62
N VAL A 111 -7.48 -3.39 -9.72
CA VAL A 111 -8.27 -3.75 -8.53
C VAL A 111 -7.42 -3.49 -7.30
N HIS A 112 -7.92 -2.68 -6.36
CA HIS A 112 -7.16 -2.23 -5.19
C HIS A 112 -8.04 -2.08 -3.94
N GLY A 113 -7.48 -2.39 -2.75
CA GLY A 113 -8.21 -2.42 -1.47
C GLY A 113 -7.94 -1.25 -0.50
N PHE A 114 -7.03 -0.33 -0.85
CA PHE A 114 -6.64 0.89 -0.12
C PHE A 114 -6.38 0.73 1.39
N GLY A 115 -6.05 -0.48 1.84
CA GLY A 115 -5.86 -0.77 3.26
C GLY A 115 -7.13 -0.69 4.12
N THR A 116 -8.31 -0.47 3.53
CA THR A 116 -9.61 -0.36 4.23
C THR A 116 -10.41 -1.67 4.24
N GLY A 117 -9.99 -2.66 3.44
CA GLY A 117 -10.67 -3.95 3.29
C GLY A 117 -11.79 -3.96 2.25
N ARG A 118 -12.17 -2.79 1.71
CA ARG A 118 -13.10 -2.69 0.57
C ARG A 118 -12.30 -2.61 -0.73
N TRP A 119 -12.71 -3.38 -1.73
CA TRP A 119 -12.04 -3.41 -3.03
C TRP A 119 -12.75 -2.52 -4.04
N THR A 120 -11.96 -1.79 -4.82
CA THR A 120 -12.46 -0.97 -5.92
C THR A 120 -11.74 -1.36 -7.20
N SER A 121 -12.50 -1.47 -8.29
CA SER A 121 -11.99 -1.72 -9.64
C SER A 121 -11.95 -0.42 -10.45
N PHE A 122 -10.93 -0.24 -11.28
CA PHE A 122 -10.69 0.97 -12.05
C PHE A 122 -10.35 0.62 -13.50
N ALA A 123 -11.06 1.25 -14.44
CA ALA A 123 -10.79 1.17 -15.87
C ALA A 123 -10.54 2.57 -16.44
N VAL A 124 -9.58 2.70 -17.34
CA VAL A 124 -9.39 3.95 -18.10
C VAL A 124 -10.18 3.85 -19.40
N LYS A 125 -11.02 4.85 -19.67
CA LYS A 125 -11.86 4.93 -20.87
C LYS A 125 -11.74 6.32 -21.49
N GLY A 126 -10.84 6.47 -22.47
CA GLY A 126 -10.50 7.79 -23.01
C GLY A 126 -9.91 8.68 -21.91
N ASP A 127 -10.46 9.88 -21.75
CA ASP A 127 -10.04 10.86 -20.73
C ASP A 127 -10.77 10.72 -19.38
N SER A 128 -11.44 9.59 -19.16
CA SER A 128 -12.15 9.29 -17.91
C SER A 128 -11.60 8.03 -17.22
N LEU A 129 -11.63 8.05 -15.89
CA LEU A 129 -11.53 6.88 -15.03
C LEU A 129 -12.93 6.39 -14.68
N VAL A 130 -13.21 5.12 -14.97
CA VAL A 130 -14.38 4.43 -14.47
C VAL A 130 -13.98 3.67 -13.21
N ALA A 131 -14.55 4.04 -12.07
CA ALA A 131 -14.36 3.35 -10.80
C ALA A 131 -15.63 2.58 -10.42
N THR A 132 -15.48 1.31 -10.06
CA THR A 132 -16.56 0.39 -9.71
C THR A 132 -16.31 -0.20 -8.33
N GLY A 133 -17.20 0.12 -7.38
CA GLY A 133 -17.26 -0.51 -6.06
C GLY A 133 -18.33 -1.60 -5.99
N ASP A 134 -18.69 -2.04 -4.78
CA ASP A 134 -19.62 -3.15 -4.56
C ASP A 134 -21.04 -2.87 -5.11
N ASP A 135 -21.53 -1.63 -5.01
CA ASP A 135 -22.90 -1.26 -5.41
C ASP A 135 -23.00 -0.01 -6.30
N ASP A 136 -21.88 0.61 -6.65
CA ASP A 136 -21.88 1.88 -7.42
C ASP A 136 -20.74 1.91 -8.45
N GLN A 137 -20.98 2.64 -9.54
CA GLN A 137 -20.02 2.90 -10.60
C GLN A 137 -20.01 4.40 -10.93
N ARG A 138 -18.82 4.96 -10.99
CA ARG A 138 -18.60 6.39 -11.29
C ARG A 138 -17.62 6.56 -12.42
N GLU A 139 -17.91 7.53 -13.29
CA GLU A 139 -17.00 7.99 -14.31
C GLU A 139 -16.52 9.40 -13.93
N VAL A 140 -15.20 9.59 -13.86
CA VAL A 140 -14.56 10.81 -13.37
C VAL A 140 -13.42 11.19 -14.32
N PRO A 141 -13.26 12.46 -14.71
CA PRO A 141 -12.17 12.88 -15.59
C PRO A 141 -10.80 12.54 -15.01
N LEU A 142 -9.86 12.06 -15.84
CA LEU A 142 -8.52 11.67 -15.39
C LEU A 142 -7.77 12.81 -14.69
N ASN A 143 -7.93 14.05 -15.17
CA ASN A 143 -7.27 15.20 -14.57
C ASN A 143 -7.79 15.48 -13.15
N GLU A 144 -9.10 15.35 -12.91
CA GLU A 144 -9.66 15.49 -11.56
C GLU A 144 -9.09 14.44 -10.60
N VAL A 145 -8.94 13.18 -11.07
CA VAL A 145 -8.33 12.12 -10.27
C VAL A 145 -6.86 12.44 -9.95
N ARG A 146 -6.09 12.88 -10.96
CA ARG A 146 -4.68 13.25 -10.78
C ARG A 146 -4.53 14.38 -9.78
N ASP A 147 -5.29 15.46 -9.95
CA ASP A 147 -5.26 16.62 -9.06
C ASP A 147 -5.60 16.21 -7.62
N LYS A 148 -6.65 15.40 -7.43
CA LYS A 148 -7.02 14.88 -6.11
C LYS A 148 -5.94 14.04 -5.45
N VAL A 149 -5.28 13.17 -6.20
CA VAL A 149 -4.18 12.38 -5.66
C VAL A 149 -2.99 13.27 -5.36
N VAL A 150 -2.60 14.18 -6.26
CA VAL A 150 -1.49 15.11 -6.05
C VAL A 150 -1.74 16.00 -4.83
N ASP A 151 -2.93 16.56 -4.69
CA ASP A 151 -3.34 17.34 -3.51
C ASP A 151 -3.21 16.51 -2.22
N PHE A 152 -3.62 15.24 -2.25
CA PHE A 152 -3.44 14.34 -1.12
C PHE A 152 -1.95 14.14 -0.80
N LEU A 153 -1.13 13.82 -1.82
CA LEU A 153 0.30 13.56 -1.67
C LEU A 153 1.06 14.83 -1.24
N LEU A 154 0.69 16.02 -1.70
CA LEU A 154 1.37 17.26 -1.33
C LEU A 154 0.89 17.82 0.02
N GLY A 155 -0.41 17.71 0.31
CA GLY A 155 -1.02 18.23 1.52
C GLY A 155 -0.81 17.36 2.75
N SER A 156 -1.13 16.07 2.66
CA SER A 156 -1.20 15.16 3.82
C SER A 156 -0.03 14.20 3.95
N LEU A 157 0.77 14.00 2.89
CA LEU A 157 1.95 13.13 2.89
C LEU A 157 3.25 13.86 3.26
N THR A 158 3.25 15.20 3.22
CA THR A 158 4.32 16.01 3.84
C THR A 158 4.41 15.73 5.34
N TRP A 159 3.38 15.10 5.93
CA TRP A 159 3.44 14.44 7.22
C TRP A 159 4.02 13.01 7.11
N GLN A 160 5.25 12.88 7.65
CA GLN A 160 5.80 11.72 8.38
C GLN A 160 6.56 10.59 7.67
N MET A 161 7.13 10.69 6.46
CA MET A 161 8.17 9.70 6.10
C MET A 161 9.39 9.78 7.04
N LYS A 162 9.74 11.00 7.47
CA LYS A 162 10.79 11.25 8.48
C LYS A 162 10.37 10.76 9.87
N GLU A 163 9.17 11.08 10.33
CA GLU A 163 8.70 10.66 11.65
C GLU A 163 8.45 9.14 11.70
N LEU A 164 7.98 8.53 10.61
CA LEU A 164 7.90 7.08 10.46
C LEU A 164 9.30 6.46 10.51
N TRP A 165 10.28 7.06 9.85
CA TRP A 165 11.68 6.63 9.96
C TRP A 165 12.19 6.73 11.41
N GLU A 166 11.96 7.85 12.08
CA GLU A 166 12.37 8.07 13.48
C GLU A 166 11.71 7.04 14.42
N ARG A 167 10.42 6.76 14.23
CA ARG A 167 9.67 5.74 14.99
C ARG A 167 10.21 4.32 14.77
N TYR A 168 10.56 3.96 13.54
CA TYR A 168 11.16 2.65 13.27
C TYR A 168 12.59 2.57 13.82
N SER A 169 13.37 3.65 13.69
CA SER A 169 14.77 3.70 14.13
C SER A 169 14.89 3.62 15.65
N SER A 170 14.00 4.28 16.40
CA SER A 170 13.99 4.19 17.87
C SER A 170 13.77 2.75 18.37
N ALA A 171 13.04 1.95 17.61
CA ALA A 171 12.78 0.53 17.86
C ALA A 171 13.80 -0.43 17.20
N ARG A 172 14.83 0.09 16.51
CA ARG A 172 15.82 -0.69 15.72
C ARG A 172 15.18 -1.55 14.61
N LEU A 173 14.14 -1.01 13.97
CA LEU A 173 13.36 -1.65 12.90
C LEU A 173 13.64 -1.03 11.52
N GLU A 174 14.82 -0.45 11.29
CA GLU A 174 15.15 0.24 10.04
C GLU A 174 14.98 -0.66 8.81
N ARG A 175 15.20 -1.97 8.97
CA ARG A 175 14.99 -2.95 7.90
C ARG A 175 13.51 -3.10 7.54
N GLU A 176 12.63 -3.13 8.54
CA GLU A 176 11.19 -3.21 8.37
C GLU A 176 10.64 -1.93 7.74
N PHE A 177 11.23 -0.77 8.05
CA PHE A 177 10.89 0.49 7.37
C PHE A 177 11.17 0.37 5.87
N LEU A 178 12.35 -0.11 5.50
CA LEU A 178 12.71 -0.32 4.10
C LEU A 178 11.78 -1.32 3.43
N HIS A 179 11.41 -2.42 4.10
CA HIS A 179 10.48 -3.39 3.56
C HIS A 179 9.06 -2.83 3.37
N ASN A 180 8.51 -2.15 4.39
CA ASN A 180 7.16 -1.62 4.36
C ASN A 180 6.99 -0.46 3.36
N THR A 181 8.05 0.30 3.11
CA THR A 181 8.03 1.43 2.15
C THR A 181 8.47 1.02 0.75
N ALA A 182 8.90 -0.22 0.52
CA ALA A 182 9.38 -0.67 -0.80
C ALA A 182 8.34 -0.50 -1.94
N PRO A 183 7.04 -0.83 -1.75
CA PRO A 183 6.03 -0.61 -2.79
C PRO A 183 5.90 0.87 -3.19
N ILE A 184 5.85 1.76 -2.19
CA ILE A 184 5.73 3.21 -2.39
C ILE A 184 6.95 3.75 -3.15
N ARG A 185 8.16 3.39 -2.73
CA ARG A 185 9.41 3.82 -3.38
C ARG A 185 9.50 3.34 -4.83
N LEU A 186 9.06 2.11 -5.10
CA LEU A 186 9.00 1.55 -6.45
C LEU A 186 8.03 2.35 -7.31
N LEU A 187 6.81 2.58 -6.83
CA LEU A 187 5.78 3.29 -7.60
C LEU A 187 6.19 4.74 -7.90
N PHE A 188 6.77 5.46 -6.93
CA PHE A 188 7.32 6.79 -7.17
C PHE A 188 8.35 6.77 -8.29
N LYS A 189 9.25 5.78 -8.32
CA LYS A 189 10.27 5.66 -9.37
C LYS A 189 9.64 5.45 -10.75
N VAL A 190 8.60 4.62 -10.85
CA VAL A 190 7.92 4.32 -12.12
C VAL A 190 7.13 5.54 -12.63
N ILE A 191 6.46 6.25 -11.73
CA ILE A 191 5.71 7.47 -12.06
C ILE A 191 6.70 8.57 -12.51
N ASP A 192 7.80 8.79 -11.77
CA ASP A 192 8.82 9.81 -12.08
C ASP A 192 9.65 9.49 -13.33
N HIS A 193 9.80 8.22 -13.72
CA HIS A 193 10.42 7.83 -15.00
C HIS A 193 9.67 8.35 -16.24
N GLY A 194 8.55 9.07 -16.09
CA GLY A 194 7.88 9.78 -17.17
C GLY A 194 8.43 11.16 -17.48
N GLY A 195 9.16 11.77 -16.56
CA GLY A 195 9.80 13.07 -16.77
C GLY A 195 11.20 13.01 -17.38
N LYS A 196 11.81 11.82 -17.54
CA LYS A 196 13.26 11.69 -17.83
C LYS A 196 13.66 10.70 -18.93
N LEU A 197 12.74 10.34 -19.83
CA LEU A 197 13.08 9.62 -21.06
C LEU A 197 12.58 10.34 -22.33
N GLU A 198 12.64 11.67 -22.32
CA GLU A 198 12.94 12.39 -23.57
C GLU A 198 14.46 12.41 -23.70
N VAL A 199 15.01 11.35 -24.32
CA VAL A 199 16.31 11.45 -24.97
C VAL A 199 16.09 12.39 -26.14
N ARG A 200 16.41 13.67 -25.94
CA ARG A 200 16.61 14.60 -27.06
C ARG A 200 17.84 14.12 -27.82
N ASP A 201 17.65 13.84 -29.11
CA ASP A 201 18.73 13.75 -30.10
C ASP A 201 19.57 15.05 -30.12
#